data_AF-A0AAP6SHL2-F1
#
_entry.id   AF-A0AAP6SHL2-F1
#
_cell.length_a   1.000
_cell.length_b   1.000
_cell.length_c   1.000
_cell.angle_alpha   90.00
_cell.angle_beta   90.00
_cell.angle_gamma   90.00
#
_symmetry.space_group_name_H-M   'P 1'
#
loop_
_entity.id
_entity.type
_entity.pdbx_description
1 polymer ?
#
loop_
_entity_poly.entity_id
_entity_poly.type
_entity_poly.pdbx_seq_one_letter_code
_entity_poly.pdbx_strand_id
1 'polypeptide(L)'
;MKTLAREGQCLVDIALAATGSVEGVWALALRNGLSVTGEISHGAEIAWEAEDVADARVAGKYASEGICPATAVSEKTLAGLLGKRLIIIQPDWEIIPADPVRKQQTRAAVFAGAFTAAFS
;
A
#
# COMPACT_ATOMS: atom_id res chain seq x y z
N MET A 1 -2.02 -25.12 2.83
CA MET A 1 -2.81 -24.36 3.86
C MET A 1 -2.77 -22.86 3.57
N LYS A 2 -3.64 -22.05 4.21
CA LYS A 2 -3.67 -20.59 4.03
C LYS A 2 -3.84 -19.84 5.35
N THR A 3 -3.16 -18.71 5.50
CA THR A 3 -3.34 -17.74 6.60
C THR A 3 -3.54 -16.34 6.04
N LEU A 4 -4.27 -15.50 6.78
CA LEU A 4 -4.49 -14.10 6.43
C LEU A 4 -3.52 -13.22 7.23
N ALA A 5 -2.82 -12.32 6.52
CA ALA A 5 -1.97 -11.32 7.15
C ALA A 5 -2.82 -10.34 7.96
N ARG A 6 -2.42 -10.08 9.21
CA ARG A 6 -3.04 -9.06 10.07
C ARG A 6 -2.32 -7.72 9.91
N GLU A 7 -2.96 -6.67 10.40
CA GLU A 7 -2.37 -5.33 10.40
C GLU A 7 -1.04 -5.32 11.16
N GLY A 8 0.00 -4.72 10.58
CA GLY A 8 1.32 -4.59 11.20
C GLY A 8 2.17 -5.87 11.19
N GLN A 9 1.75 -6.95 10.50
CA GLN A 9 2.59 -8.14 10.36
C GLN A 9 3.58 -8.01 9.20
N CYS A 10 4.81 -8.46 9.42
CA CYS A 10 5.75 -8.74 8.35
C CYS A 10 5.74 -10.23 7.97
N LEU A 11 6.40 -10.59 6.86
CA LEU A 11 6.48 -11.99 6.43
C LEU A 11 7.14 -12.90 7.48
N VAL A 12 8.10 -12.35 8.24
CA VAL A 12 8.79 -13.05 9.33
C VAL A 12 7.83 -13.38 10.48
N ASP A 13 6.92 -12.46 10.84
CA ASP A 13 5.91 -12.70 11.89
C ASP A 13 4.99 -13.86 11.49
N ILE A 14 4.56 -13.87 10.23
CA ILE A 14 3.69 -14.90 9.67
C ILE A 14 4.43 -16.23 9.59
N ALA A 15 5.69 -16.23 9.16
CA ALA A 15 6.52 -17.42 9.11
C ALA A 15 6.72 -18.02 10.50
N LEU A 16 7.03 -17.21 11.50
CA LEU A 16 7.19 -17.68 12.88
C LEU A 16 5.90 -18.30 13.42
N ALA A 17 4.76 -17.68 13.17
CA ALA A 17 3.46 -18.18 13.63
C ALA A 17 3.00 -19.46 12.88
N ALA A 18 3.27 -19.55 11.57
CA ALA A 18 2.82 -20.66 10.73
C ALA A 18 3.78 -21.87 10.78
N THR A 19 5.09 -21.62 10.76
CA THR A 19 6.13 -22.64 10.61
C THR A 19 6.89 -22.93 11.90
N GLY A 20 6.78 -22.05 12.90
CA GLY A 20 7.51 -22.16 14.17
C GLY A 20 8.96 -21.66 14.11
N SER A 21 9.39 -21.07 13.00
CA SER A 21 10.76 -20.60 12.76
C SER A 21 10.75 -19.31 11.94
N VAL A 22 11.73 -18.45 12.19
CA VAL A 22 11.95 -17.22 11.39
C VAL A 22 12.49 -17.59 10.00
N GLU A 23 13.32 -18.62 9.92
CA GLU A 23 13.91 -19.13 8.67
C GLU A 23 12.85 -19.66 7.70
N GLY A 24 11.67 -20.06 8.19
CA GLY A 24 10.51 -20.42 7.35
C GLY A 24 10.09 -19.30 6.38
N VAL A 25 10.50 -18.06 6.63
CA VAL A 25 10.22 -16.90 5.78
C VAL A 25 10.66 -17.11 4.33
N TRP A 26 11.76 -17.84 4.10
CA TRP A 26 12.29 -18.09 2.76
C TRP A 26 11.37 -18.99 1.94
N ALA A 27 10.87 -20.06 2.56
CA ALA A 27 9.93 -20.97 1.93
C ALA A 27 8.60 -20.25 1.63
N LEU A 28 8.09 -19.46 2.58
CA LEU A 28 6.88 -18.67 2.39
C LEU A 28 7.05 -17.62 1.27
N ALA A 29 8.18 -16.90 1.23
CA ALA A 29 8.46 -15.90 0.20
C ALA A 29 8.47 -16.52 -1.20
N LEU A 30 9.23 -17.61 -1.38
CA LEU A 30 9.31 -18.34 -2.65
C LEU A 30 7.95 -18.85 -3.10
N ARG A 31 7.18 -19.46 -2.19
CA ARG A 31 5.88 -20.05 -2.51
C ARG A 31 4.84 -19.01 -2.93
N ASN A 32 4.87 -17.82 -2.32
CA ASN A 32 3.88 -16.76 -2.57
C ASN A 32 4.36 -15.71 -3.58
N GLY A 33 5.59 -15.81 -4.07
CA GLY A 33 6.17 -14.78 -4.95
C GLY A 33 6.31 -13.42 -4.26
N LEU A 34 6.54 -13.41 -2.95
CA LEU A 34 6.63 -12.20 -2.13
C LEU A 34 8.08 -11.83 -1.85
N SER A 35 8.34 -10.54 -1.68
CA SER A 35 9.61 -10.07 -1.12
C SER A 35 9.65 -10.32 0.38
N VAL A 36 10.80 -10.79 0.88
CA VAL A 36 11.03 -11.05 2.31
C VAL A 36 10.94 -9.78 3.15
N THR A 37 11.36 -8.65 2.59
CA THR A 37 11.32 -7.33 3.24
C THR A 37 10.20 -6.45 2.70
N GLY A 38 9.29 -7.02 1.91
CA GLY A 38 8.15 -6.28 1.38
C GLY A 38 7.13 -5.96 2.47
N GLU A 39 6.39 -4.86 2.28
CA GLU A 39 5.19 -4.62 3.06
C GLU A 39 4.10 -5.61 2.67
N ILE A 40 3.36 -6.10 3.66
CA ILE A 40 2.22 -6.99 3.46
C ILE A 40 0.95 -6.24 3.86
N SER A 41 0.02 -6.15 2.91
CA SER A 41 -1.29 -5.56 3.15
C SER A 41 -2.12 -6.43 4.09
N HIS A 42 -2.93 -5.77 4.95
CA HIS A 42 -3.94 -6.44 5.74
C HIS A 42 -4.86 -7.32 4.87
N GLY A 43 -5.13 -8.54 5.32
CA GLY A 43 -5.99 -9.50 4.64
C GLY A 43 -5.32 -10.22 3.47
N ALA A 44 -4.02 -9.99 3.20
CA ALA A 44 -3.30 -10.76 2.20
C ALA A 44 -3.28 -12.26 2.55
N GLU A 45 -3.62 -13.11 1.58
CA GLU A 45 -3.56 -14.56 1.73
C GLU A 45 -2.12 -15.06 1.54
N ILE A 46 -1.62 -15.77 2.55
CA ILE A 46 -0.29 -16.40 2.52
C ILE A 46 -0.50 -17.91 2.51
N ALA A 47 -0.07 -18.56 1.42
CA ALA A 47 -0.07 -20.00 1.28
C ALA A 47 1.18 -20.62 1.91
N TRP A 48 1.01 -21.73 2.60
CA TRP A 48 2.09 -22.52 3.20
C TRP A 48 1.65 -23.98 3.33
N GLU A 49 2.60 -24.92 3.33
CA GLU A 49 2.34 -26.35 3.45
C GLU A 49 2.98 -26.94 4.70
N ALA A 50 2.59 -28.16 5.07
CA ALA A 50 3.14 -28.85 6.23
C ALA A 50 4.67 -29.06 6.13
N GLU A 51 5.19 -29.16 4.91
CA GLU A 51 6.64 -29.24 4.62
C GLU A 51 7.39 -27.95 4.98
N ASP A 52 6.69 -26.81 5.02
CA ASP A 52 7.30 -25.52 5.37
C ASP A 52 7.45 -25.39 6.91
N VAL A 53 6.85 -26.28 7.72
CA VAL A 53 6.90 -26.24 9.19
C VAL A 53 8.22 -26.80 9.71
N ALA A 54 9.03 -25.93 10.32
CA ALA A 54 10.29 -26.29 10.94
C ALA A 54 10.14 -26.77 12.39
N ASP A 55 9.28 -26.11 13.18
CA ASP A 55 9.00 -26.50 14.58
C ASP A 55 7.49 -26.42 14.89
N ALA A 56 6.85 -27.59 14.84
CA ALA A 56 5.42 -27.72 15.12
C ALA A 56 5.05 -27.35 16.56
N ARG A 57 5.97 -27.46 17.53
CA ARG A 57 5.70 -27.09 18.93
C ARG A 57 5.59 -25.58 19.07
N VAL A 58 6.49 -24.85 18.42
CA VAL A 58 6.47 -23.38 18.41
C VAL A 58 5.24 -22.88 17.66
N ALA A 59 5.01 -23.36 16.43
CA ALA A 59 3.82 -22.98 15.66
C ALA A 59 2.52 -23.27 16.43
N GLY A 60 2.43 -24.45 17.05
CA GLY A 60 1.31 -24.84 17.89
C GLY A 60 1.09 -23.92 19.09
N LYS A 61 2.17 -23.47 19.74
CA LYS A 61 2.10 -22.54 20.87
C LYS A 61 1.53 -21.18 20.45
N TYR A 62 2.03 -20.61 19.36
CA TYR A 62 1.51 -19.35 18.81
C TYR A 62 0.01 -19.46 18.49
N ALA A 63 -0.40 -20.57 17.85
CA ALA A 63 -1.79 -20.81 17.53
C ALA A 63 -2.67 -21.00 18.77
N SER A 64 -2.23 -21.79 19.77
CA SER A 64 -3.02 -22.07 20.97
C SER A 64 -3.16 -20.87 21.90
N GLU A 65 -2.13 -20.03 21.97
CA GLU A 65 -2.13 -18.82 22.80
C GLU A 65 -2.72 -17.60 22.06
N GLY A 66 -3.05 -17.75 20.77
CA GLY A 66 -3.58 -16.66 19.95
C GLY A 66 -2.58 -15.52 19.70
N ILE A 67 -1.28 -15.81 19.84
CA ILE A 67 -0.20 -14.82 19.67
C ILE A 67 -0.02 -14.56 18.18
N CYS A 68 -0.05 -13.28 17.81
CA CYS A 68 0.21 -12.82 16.46
C CYS A 68 1.18 -11.64 16.53
N PRO A 69 2.48 -11.89 16.33
CA PRO A 69 3.47 -10.81 16.27
C PRO A 69 3.10 -9.82 15.17
N ALA A 70 3.38 -8.54 15.41
CA ALA A 70 3.12 -7.43 14.49
C ALA A 70 4.30 -6.46 14.56
N THR A 71 5.45 -6.92 14.04
CA THR A 71 6.72 -6.19 14.14
C THR A 71 6.93 -5.22 12.97
N ALA A 72 6.09 -5.26 11.93
CA ALA A 72 6.16 -4.30 10.84
C ALA A 72 5.65 -2.92 11.30
N VAL A 73 6.36 -1.87 10.86
CA VAL A 73 5.96 -0.49 11.09
C VAL A 73 5.91 0.21 9.74
N SER A 74 4.71 0.60 9.30
CA SER A 74 4.55 1.38 8.07
C SER A 74 5.13 2.79 8.24
N GLU A 75 5.52 3.42 7.14
CA GLU A 75 5.98 4.82 7.16
C GLU A 75 4.93 5.76 7.76
N LYS A 76 3.65 5.49 7.49
CA LYS A 76 2.51 6.21 8.06
C LYS A 76 2.48 6.09 9.58
N THR A 77 2.61 4.88 10.10
CA THR A 77 2.67 4.64 11.54
C THR A 77 3.88 5.35 12.15
N LEU A 78 5.06 5.19 11.54
CA LEU A 78 6.29 5.81 12.03
C LEU A 78 6.21 7.34 12.06
N ALA A 79 5.71 7.96 10.99
CA ALA A 79 5.54 9.41 10.94
C ALA A 79 4.55 9.91 11.99
N GLY A 80 3.45 9.18 12.20
CA GLY A 80 2.50 9.45 13.28
C GLY A 80 3.15 9.41 14.67
N LEU A 81 3.97 8.39 14.93
CA LEU A 81 4.72 8.25 16.19
C LEU A 81 5.76 9.36 16.40
N LEU A 82 6.40 9.82 15.32
CA LEU A 82 7.40 10.89 15.35
C LEU A 82 6.79 12.30 15.30
N GLY A 83 5.46 12.44 15.25
CA GLY A 83 4.79 13.73 15.09
C GLY A 83 5.11 14.43 13.76
N LYS A 84 5.61 13.69 12.77
CA LYS A 84 5.96 14.21 11.45
C LYS A 84 4.72 14.23 10.58
N ARG A 85 4.48 15.35 9.89
CA ARG A 85 3.44 15.42 8.87
C ARG A 85 3.96 14.72 7.61
N LEU A 86 3.32 13.63 7.19
CA LEU A 86 3.59 13.05 5.88
C LEU A 86 3.07 14.01 4.81
N ILE A 87 3.99 14.52 4.00
CA ILE A 87 3.65 15.23 2.76
C ILE A 87 3.64 14.15 1.68
N ILE A 88 2.44 13.66 1.33
CA ILE A 88 2.30 12.75 0.19
C ILE A 88 2.39 13.61 -1.06
N ILE A 89 3.56 13.64 -1.69
CA ILE A 89 3.76 14.24 -3.00
C ILE A 89 3.27 13.20 -4.01
N GLN A 90 2.13 13.46 -4.67
CA GLN A 90 1.71 12.62 -5.78
C GLN A 90 2.79 12.69 -6.86
N PRO A 91 3.27 11.56 -7.38
CA PRO A 91 4.29 11.57 -8.41
C PRO A 91 3.73 12.21 -9.69
N ASP A 92 4.59 12.93 -10.41
CA ASP A 92 4.18 13.77 -11.55
C ASP A 92 3.38 13.02 -12.64
N TRP A 93 3.56 11.70 -12.75
CA TRP A 93 2.87 10.86 -13.74
C TRP A 93 1.41 10.53 -13.37
N GLU A 94 0.98 10.71 -12.11
CA GLU A 94 -0.43 10.57 -11.70
C GLU A 94 -1.24 11.84 -12.00
N ILE A 95 -0.56 12.96 -12.21
CA ILE A 95 -1.18 14.25 -12.49
C ILE A 95 -1.26 14.41 -14.01
N ILE A 96 -2.48 14.45 -14.56
CA ILE A 96 -2.68 14.87 -15.95
C ILE A 96 -2.87 16.40 -15.94
N PRO A 97 -1.84 17.20 -16.26
CA PRO A 97 -2.04 18.64 -16.43
C PRO A 97 -2.97 18.85 -17.63
N ALA A 98 -4.13 19.45 -17.40
CA ALA A 98 -4.99 19.86 -18.49
C ALA A 98 -4.27 20.92 -19.33
N ASP A 99 -4.27 20.76 -20.65
CA ASP A 99 -3.74 21.78 -21.54
C ASP A 99 -4.45 23.11 -21.30
N PRO A 100 -3.72 24.23 -21.25
CA PRO A 100 -4.34 25.53 -21.09
C PRO A 100 -5.24 25.82 -22.31
N VAL A 101 -6.56 25.78 -22.10
CA VAL A 101 -7.52 26.14 -23.15
C VAL A 101 -7.40 27.64 -23.42
N ARG A 102 -6.98 28.00 -24.63
CA ARG A 102 -6.99 29.39 -25.08
C ARG A 102 -8.43 29.90 -25.00
N LYS A 103 -8.67 31.01 -24.29
CA LYS A 103 -9.99 31.64 -24.18
C LYS A 103 -10.56 31.82 -25.60
N GLN A 104 -11.61 31.07 -25.92
CA GLN A 104 -12.31 31.23 -27.19
C GLN A 104 -13.00 32.59 -27.18
N GLN A 105 -12.77 33.41 -28.21
CA GLN A 105 -13.55 34.62 -28.40
C GLN A 105 -14.99 34.21 -28.71
N THR A 106 -15.91 34.43 -27.78
CA THR A 106 -17.33 34.20 -28.00
C THR A 106 -17.91 35.31 -28.89
N ARG A 107 -18.99 35.05 -29.63
CA ARG A 107 -19.63 36.04 -30.54
C ARG A 107 -19.89 37.40 -29.89
N ALA A 108 -20.18 37.44 -28.59
CA ALA A 108 -20.39 38.69 -27.85
C ALA A 108 -19.17 39.64 -27.87
N ALA A 109 -17.95 39.11 -27.92
CA ALA A 109 -16.72 39.92 -27.97
C ALA A 109 -16.46 40.54 -29.36
N VAL A 110 -17.01 39.97 -30.43
CA VAL A 110 -16.76 40.42 -31.81
C VAL A 110 -17.61 41.64 -32.19
N PHE A 111 -18.79 41.81 -31.59
CA PHE A 111 -19.73 42.89 -31.94
C PHE A 111 -19.62 44.16 -31.09
N ALA A 112 -18.73 44.20 -30.09
CA ALA A 112 -18.65 45.32 -29.14
C ALA A 112 -18.16 46.65 -29.75
N GLY A 113 -17.58 46.65 -30.95
CA GLY A 113 -17.00 47.85 -31.57
C GLY A 113 -17.74 48.40 -32.81
N ALA A 114 -18.65 47.63 -33.41
CA ALA A 114 -19.19 47.96 -34.74
C ALA A 114 -20.59 48.62 -34.73
N PHE A 115 -21.34 48.55 -33.62
CA PHE A 115 -22.72 49.05 -33.54
C PHE A 115 -22.86 50.39 -32.78
N THR A 116 -21.79 50.94 -32.21
CA THR A 116 -21.79 52.23 -31.49
C THR A 116 -21.39 53.43 -32.35
N ALA A 117 -20.99 53.22 -33.61
CA ALA A 117 -20.85 54.31 -34.56
C ALA A 117 -22.26 54.81 -34.91
N ALA A 118 -22.66 55.93 -34.30
CA ALA A 118 -23.89 56.63 -34.64
C ALA A 118 -23.92 56.86 -36.15
N PHE A 119 -25.02 56.45 -36.79
CA PHE A 119 -25.34 56.84 -38.16
C PHE A 119 -25.38 58.38 -38.20
N SER A 120 -24.30 58.98 -38.70
CA SER A 120 -24.23 60.39 -39.10
C SER A 120 -24.59 60.55 -40.56
#